data_AF-A0A812KI62-F1
#
_entry.id   AF-A0A812KI62-F1
#
_cell.length_a   1.000
_cell.length_b   1.000
_cell.length_c   1.000
_cell.angle_alpha   90.00
_cell.angle_beta   90.00
_cell.angle_gamma   90.00
#
_symmetry.space_group_name_H-M   'P 1'
#
loop_
_entity.id
_entity.type
_entity.pdbx_description
1 polymer ?
#
loop_
_entity_poly.entity_id
_entity_poly.type
_entity_poly.pdbx_seq_one_letter_code
_entity_poly.pdbx_strand_id
1 'polypeptide(L)'
;MPSSSVDHEICILNDLQVAVEIDCSDGWQVVYPSGTLKVVSPTCLHGRVRDEPAIRQSRRPGLECRLKISECLQDLKARSDSWLVQQEHFIREEEEAGAQREKLLRRRAWHLRWRRFLYVVVCACAVGYMPPIGLSMALGAEDLCQKVAVGYAGSLCIGALTLGVALLVPRSAGSDQWASNICQRHVRCASLASMLERHYGAMYMAILLRMLELYGANYVFCFLLTTGFCTVTLYAGIIYFIFYHHDPVPSMLAFGPILGLVARSTLPGGVAAADAQLRAREQTIVFEGRVIRKHGQECVVSWPGKYSTAWDNLVGSAETGSTSAAVVFLPEGTPSYGKHCPIPDSEELDGSCWCFPIYGEEKPWGCLWWDQWMKNVEEAVSIGSELHVYFFTDSCGKGMVESFATAGQEHIRRDAIFKRVVEFEQSEKYTSAMAAGLGNLCQKKRYDSSSQFSREKHRLFLEWLPADDRDFLLKSEGLGNSQKAEVAWLQKRGYPYKEVDVKAWLTKPEPEVSRLGSERRDVETELTLLPYR
;
A
#
# COMPACT_ATOMS: atom_id res chain seq x y z
N MET A 1 4.40 58.47 45.19
CA MET A 1 5.35 57.35 45.05
C MET A 1 4.81 56.43 43.97
N PRO A 2 5.56 56.15 42.89
CA PRO A 2 5.12 55.17 41.91
C PRO A 2 5.04 53.82 42.61
N SER A 3 3.84 53.23 42.66
CA SER A 3 3.66 51.86 43.10
C SER A 3 4.35 50.95 42.08
N SER A 4 5.54 50.47 42.40
CA SER A 4 6.21 49.43 41.63
C SER A 4 5.33 48.17 41.72
N SER A 5 4.50 47.94 40.70
CA SER A 5 3.81 46.66 40.54
C SER A 5 4.89 45.60 40.42
N VAL A 6 4.96 44.71 41.41
CA VAL A 6 5.85 43.56 41.34
C VAL A 6 5.27 42.65 40.27
N ASP A 7 5.95 42.58 39.13
CA ASP A 7 5.56 41.70 38.03
C ASP A 7 5.66 40.24 38.51
N HIS A 8 4.51 39.60 38.69
CA HIS A 8 4.43 38.20 39.10
C HIS A 8 4.66 37.31 37.87
N GLU A 9 5.74 36.53 37.89
CA GLU A 9 6.03 35.52 36.88
C GLU A 9 5.29 34.22 37.21
N ILE A 10 4.44 33.74 36.29
CA ILE A 10 3.71 32.48 36.39
C ILE A 10 4.35 31.46 35.45
N CYS A 11 4.70 30.28 35.98
CA CYS A 11 5.22 29.17 35.19
C CYS A 11 4.09 28.18 34.85
N ILE A 12 3.77 28.05 33.56
CA ILE A 12 2.75 27.16 33.03
C ILE A 12 3.42 25.89 32.51
N LEU A 13 3.05 24.73 33.05
CA LEU A 13 3.48 23.41 32.59
C LEU A 13 2.41 22.80 31.69
N ASN A 14 2.77 22.46 30.45
CA ASN A 14 1.91 21.64 29.61
C ASN A 14 2.04 20.16 30.00
N ASP A 15 1.10 19.71 30.82
CA ASP A 15 0.97 18.32 31.24
C ASP A 15 0.02 17.49 30.33
N LEU A 16 -0.44 18.07 29.21
CA LEU A 16 -1.24 17.38 28.21
C LEU A 16 -0.35 16.68 27.17
N GLN A 17 -0.90 15.67 26.51
CA GLN A 17 -0.24 14.93 25.42
C GLN A 17 -0.37 15.62 24.04
N VAL A 18 -0.73 16.91 24.03
CA VAL A 18 -0.91 17.72 22.82
C VAL A 18 -0.12 19.01 22.91
N ALA A 19 0.28 19.56 21.77
CA ALA A 19 0.77 20.93 21.73
C ALA A 19 -0.39 21.90 22.05
N VAL A 20 -0.15 22.82 22.96
CA VAL A 20 -1.12 23.86 23.37
C VAL A 20 -0.55 25.22 23.00
N GLU A 21 -1.37 26.08 22.44
CA GLU A 21 -1.03 27.50 22.30
C GLU A 21 -1.57 28.27 23.47
N ILE A 22 -0.74 29.11 24.07
CA ILE A 22 -1.08 30.02 25.15
C ILE A 22 -0.97 31.45 24.63
N ASP A 23 -2.02 32.25 24.84
CA ASP A 23 -2.04 33.66 24.47
C ASP A 23 -1.24 34.49 25.49
N CYS A 24 -0.11 35.03 25.04
CA CYS A 24 0.74 35.93 25.81
C CYS A 24 0.57 37.38 25.29
N SER A 25 1.12 38.36 26.00
CA SER A 25 1.11 39.78 25.56
C SER A 25 1.67 39.97 24.15
N ASP A 26 2.64 39.13 23.77
CA ASP A 26 3.37 39.21 22.51
C ASP A 26 2.80 38.25 21.44
N GLY A 27 1.62 37.67 21.70
CA GLY A 27 0.93 36.73 20.82
C GLY A 27 0.92 35.28 21.34
N TRP A 28 0.48 34.37 20.47
CA TRP A 28 0.34 32.95 20.81
C TRP A 28 1.70 32.25 20.86
N GLN A 29 2.00 31.62 21.99
CA GLN A 29 3.20 30.80 22.18
C GLN A 29 2.84 29.32 22.28
N VAL A 30 3.60 28.46 21.59
CA VAL A 30 3.39 27.01 21.60
C VAL A 30 4.13 26.39 22.79
N VAL A 31 3.40 25.59 23.58
CA VAL A 31 3.96 24.78 24.65
C VAL A 31 3.77 23.31 24.28
N TYR A 32 4.86 22.61 24.00
CA TYR A 32 4.82 21.17 23.68
C TYR A 32 4.62 20.31 24.94
N PRO A 33 4.26 19.02 24.79
CA PRO A 33 4.09 18.12 25.93
C PRO A 33 5.31 18.10 26.85
N SER A 34 5.07 18.23 28.15
CA SER A 34 6.08 18.39 29.22
C SER A 34 6.87 19.71 29.19
N GLY A 35 6.59 20.60 28.23
CA GLY A 35 7.20 21.91 28.13
C GLY A 35 6.68 22.87 29.18
N THR A 36 7.49 23.88 29.52
CA THR A 36 7.11 24.95 30.43
C THR A 36 7.19 26.30 29.75
N LEU A 37 6.24 27.18 30.04
CA LEU A 37 6.18 28.55 29.55
C LEU A 37 6.10 29.51 30.73
N LYS A 38 6.91 30.56 30.74
CA LYS A 38 6.84 31.61 31.75
C LYS A 38 6.08 32.80 31.19
N VAL A 39 5.06 33.27 31.92
CA VAL A 39 4.19 34.38 31.51
C VAL A 39 4.16 35.41 32.64
N VAL A 40 4.34 36.67 32.29
CA VAL A 40 4.36 37.78 33.27
C VAL A 40 2.96 38.35 33.43
N SER A 41 2.40 38.20 34.63
CA SER A 41 1.14 38.83 35.09
C SER A 41 -0.03 38.83 34.09
N PRO A 42 -0.43 37.68 33.50
CA PRO A 42 -1.55 37.65 32.57
C PRO A 42 -2.87 37.96 33.28
N THR A 43 -3.62 38.95 32.80
CA THR A 43 -4.96 39.26 33.32
C THR A 43 -5.96 38.14 33.04
N CYS A 44 -5.78 37.42 31.95
CA CYS A 44 -6.55 36.25 31.56
C CYS A 44 -5.64 35.30 30.77
N LEU A 45 -5.65 34.03 31.12
CA LEU A 45 -4.97 32.98 30.41
C LEU A 45 -5.91 32.38 29.36
N HIS A 46 -5.58 32.52 28.07
CA HIS A 46 -6.27 31.82 26.99
C HIS A 46 -5.39 30.68 26.48
N GLY A 47 -5.97 29.49 26.39
CA GLY A 47 -5.29 28.32 25.85
C GLY A 47 -6.14 27.64 24.77
N ARG A 48 -5.50 27.09 23.74
CA ARG A 48 -6.17 26.26 22.73
C ARG A 48 -5.28 25.11 22.26
N VAL A 49 -5.91 24.00 21.85
CA VAL A 49 -5.18 22.88 21.24
C VAL A 49 -4.66 23.34 19.87
N ARG A 50 -3.34 23.20 19.64
CA ARG A 50 -2.68 23.67 18.41
C ARG A 50 -3.27 23.02 17.14
N ASP A 51 -3.55 21.73 17.21
CA ASP A 51 -4.08 20.94 16.10
C ASP A 51 -5.60 21.08 15.91
N GLU A 52 -6.32 21.56 16.92
CA GLU A 52 -7.78 21.74 16.89
C GLU A 52 -8.14 23.05 17.61
N PRO A 53 -7.95 24.21 16.96
CA PRO A 53 -8.13 25.52 17.59
C PRO A 53 -9.56 25.78 18.11
N ALA A 54 -10.55 25.01 17.64
CA ALA A 54 -11.92 25.04 18.17
C ALA A 54 -12.01 24.54 19.62
N ILE A 55 -11.03 23.74 20.07
CA ILE A 55 -10.86 23.36 21.47
C ILE A 55 -10.02 24.44 22.16
N ARG A 56 -10.71 25.39 22.79
CA ARG A 56 -10.14 26.55 23.48
C ARG A 56 -10.85 26.83 24.79
N GLN A 57 -10.13 27.43 25.75
CA GLN A 57 -10.65 27.87 27.05
C GLN A 57 -9.93 29.13 27.52
N SER A 58 -10.61 29.94 28.33
CA SER A 58 -10.07 31.14 28.98
C SER A 58 -10.30 31.08 30.49
N ARG A 59 -9.31 31.48 31.30
CA ARG A 59 -9.47 31.58 32.77
C ARG A 59 -8.58 32.66 33.36
N ARG A 60 -9.05 33.33 34.42
CA ARG A 60 -8.19 34.20 35.23
C ARG A 60 -7.24 33.34 36.09
N PRO A 61 -5.92 33.53 35.99
CA PRO A 61 -4.98 32.76 36.79
C PRO A 61 -5.13 33.10 38.28
N GLY A 62 -4.90 32.10 39.14
CA GLY A 62 -4.77 32.33 40.59
C GLY A 62 -3.41 32.97 40.93
N LEU A 63 -3.17 33.23 42.22
CA LEU A 63 -1.89 33.75 42.74
C LEU A 63 -0.76 32.68 42.79
N GLU A 64 -0.95 31.53 42.16
CA GLU A 64 0.00 30.42 42.20
C GLU A 64 1.12 30.63 41.17
N CYS A 65 2.38 30.47 41.60
CA CYS A 65 3.54 30.67 40.74
C CYS A 65 3.75 29.54 39.71
N ARG A 66 3.10 28.38 39.89
CA ARG A 66 3.22 27.24 38.97
C ARG A 66 1.87 26.60 38.72
N LEU A 67 1.41 26.63 37.47
CA LEU A 67 0.13 26.10 37.04
C LEU A 67 0.33 24.98 36.04
N LYS A 68 -0.39 23.87 36.19
CA LYS A 68 -0.54 22.89 35.10
C LYS A 68 -1.68 23.30 34.19
N ILE A 69 -1.54 23.05 32.88
CA ILE A 69 -2.61 23.33 31.91
C ILE A 69 -3.89 22.56 32.29
N SER A 70 -3.77 21.31 32.73
CA SER A 70 -4.94 20.52 33.17
C SER A 70 -5.68 21.09 34.38
N GLU A 71 -4.97 21.77 35.29
CA GLU A 71 -5.51 22.34 36.52
C GLU A 71 -6.10 23.73 36.26
N CYS A 72 -5.44 24.54 35.43
CA CYS A 72 -5.90 25.88 35.10
C CYS A 72 -6.98 25.87 33.99
N LEU A 73 -6.94 24.95 33.03
CA LEU A 73 -7.87 24.85 31.91
C LEU A 73 -8.54 23.46 31.88
N GLN A 74 -9.40 23.18 32.87
CA GLN A 74 -10.01 21.85 33.07
C GLN A 74 -10.87 21.39 31.88
N ASP A 75 -11.65 22.29 31.26
CA ASP A 75 -12.48 21.96 30.09
C ASP A 75 -11.61 21.71 28.86
N LEU A 76 -10.50 22.45 28.73
CA LEU A 76 -9.51 22.23 27.69
C LEU A 76 -8.94 20.81 27.79
N LYS A 77 -8.59 20.35 29.01
CA LYS A 77 -8.11 18.99 29.26
C LYS A 77 -9.16 17.94 28.85
N ALA A 78 -10.38 18.06 29.35
CA ALA A 78 -11.44 17.08 29.05
C ALA A 78 -11.71 16.96 27.55
N ARG A 79 -11.77 18.11 26.85
CA ARG A 79 -11.97 18.15 25.39
C ARG A 79 -10.74 17.66 24.63
N SER A 80 -9.52 17.97 25.08
CA SER A 80 -8.30 17.46 24.45
C SER A 80 -8.16 15.95 24.61
N ASP A 81 -8.54 15.40 25.77
CA ASP A 81 -8.54 13.95 26.00
C ASP A 81 -9.55 13.25 25.09
N SER A 82 -10.76 13.80 24.97
CA SER A 82 -11.78 13.27 24.04
C SER A 82 -11.28 13.30 22.59
N TRP A 83 -10.63 14.39 22.18
CA TRP A 83 -10.03 14.48 20.85
C TRP A 83 -8.88 13.47 20.66
N LEU A 84 -8.02 13.28 21.65
CA LEU A 84 -6.94 12.28 21.61
C LEU A 84 -7.48 10.85 21.45
N VAL A 85 -8.53 10.50 22.17
CA VAL A 85 -9.21 9.19 22.03
C VAL A 85 -9.73 9.01 20.60
N GLN A 86 -10.33 10.05 20.01
CA GLN A 86 -10.77 10.01 18.62
C GLN A 86 -9.58 9.83 17.65
N GLN A 87 -8.46 10.50 17.89
CA GLN A 87 -7.26 10.33 17.07
C GLN A 87 -6.66 8.93 17.19
N GLU A 88 -6.62 8.37 18.40
CA GLU A 88 -6.14 7.00 18.62
C GLU A 88 -7.03 5.98 17.90
N HIS A 89 -8.34 6.18 17.89
CA HIS A 89 -9.26 5.36 17.11
C HIS A 89 -8.90 5.37 15.61
N PHE A 90 -8.70 6.56 15.01
CA PHE A 90 -8.31 6.65 13.59
C PHE A 90 -6.95 6.03 13.29
N ILE A 91 -5.99 6.19 14.20
CA ILE A 91 -4.67 5.55 14.07
C ILE A 91 -4.82 4.03 14.09
N ARG A 92 -5.64 3.49 15.00
CA ARG A 92 -5.87 2.04 15.11
C ARG A 92 -6.55 1.48 13.86
N GLU A 93 -7.56 2.17 13.33
CA GLU A 93 -8.19 1.77 12.07
C GLU A 93 -7.20 1.75 10.90
N GLU A 94 -6.31 2.75 10.79
CA GLU A 94 -5.27 2.77 9.74
C GLU A 94 -4.20 1.69 9.95
N GLU A 95 -3.77 1.44 11.20
CA GLU A 95 -2.85 0.34 11.54
C GLU A 95 -3.46 -1.03 11.19
N GLU A 96 -4.74 -1.24 11.51
CA GLU A 96 -5.48 -2.45 11.16
C GLU A 96 -5.64 -2.62 9.65
N ALA A 97 -6.02 -1.55 8.92
CA ALA A 97 -6.13 -1.55 7.47
C ALA A 97 -4.78 -1.83 6.80
N GLY A 98 -3.71 -1.20 7.27
CA GLY A 98 -2.34 -1.47 6.82
C GLY A 98 -1.92 -2.92 7.06
N ALA A 99 -2.22 -3.47 8.24
CA ALA A 99 -1.94 -4.88 8.56
C ALA A 99 -2.75 -5.84 7.67
N GLN A 100 -4.01 -5.51 7.36
CA GLN A 100 -4.83 -6.28 6.40
C GLN A 100 -4.24 -6.23 4.99
N ARG A 101 -3.81 -5.05 4.52
CA ARG A 101 -3.14 -4.88 3.23
C ARG A 101 -1.88 -5.74 3.17
N GLU A 102 -1.02 -5.66 4.18
CA GLU A 102 0.20 -6.49 4.25
C GLU A 102 -0.12 -7.99 4.25
N LYS A 103 -1.19 -8.43 4.93
CA LYS A 103 -1.65 -9.83 4.88
C LYS A 103 -2.13 -10.23 3.48
N LEU A 104 -2.88 -9.39 2.78
CA LEU A 104 -3.35 -9.64 1.41
C LEU A 104 -2.17 -9.71 0.43
N LEU A 105 -1.23 -8.78 0.52
CA LEU A 105 -0.01 -8.78 -0.29
C LEU A 105 0.83 -10.04 -0.02
N ARG A 106 0.99 -10.43 1.25
CA ARG A 106 1.66 -11.70 1.61
C ARG A 106 0.96 -12.93 1.01
N ARG A 107 -0.37 -12.98 1.02
CA ARG A 107 -1.14 -14.07 0.40
C ARG A 107 -0.96 -14.09 -1.13
N ARG A 108 -1.02 -12.94 -1.80
CA ARG A 108 -0.80 -12.82 -3.25
C ARG A 108 0.62 -13.25 -3.64
N ALA A 109 1.63 -12.77 -2.91
CA ALA A 109 3.02 -13.17 -3.08
C ALA A 109 3.21 -14.68 -2.88
N TRP A 110 2.58 -15.24 -1.84
CA TRP A 110 2.59 -16.68 -1.60
C TRP A 110 1.98 -17.47 -2.77
N HIS A 111 0.80 -17.07 -3.26
CA HIS A 111 0.15 -17.72 -4.40
C HIS A 111 1.01 -17.67 -5.67
N LEU A 112 1.63 -16.53 -5.98
CA LEU A 112 2.51 -16.40 -7.14
C LEU A 112 3.76 -17.27 -7.02
N ARG A 113 4.38 -17.29 -5.84
CA ARG A 113 5.50 -18.19 -5.55
C ARG A 113 5.12 -19.66 -5.74
N TRP A 114 3.93 -20.06 -5.27
CA TRP A 114 3.41 -21.42 -5.48
C TRP A 114 3.13 -21.74 -6.94
N ARG A 115 2.55 -20.82 -7.72
CA ARG A 115 2.33 -21.03 -9.16
C ARG A 115 3.65 -21.22 -9.91
N ARG A 116 4.70 -20.48 -9.54
CA ARG A 116 6.03 -20.64 -10.11
C ARG A 116 6.68 -21.95 -9.70
N PHE A 117 6.60 -22.31 -8.43
CA PHE A 117 7.08 -23.60 -7.95
C PHE A 117 6.41 -24.73 -8.73
N LEU A 118 5.09 -24.69 -8.86
CA LEU A 118 4.34 -25.67 -9.64
C LEU A 118 4.77 -25.67 -11.12
N TYR A 119 4.97 -24.50 -11.72
CA TYR A 119 5.46 -24.39 -13.10
C TYR A 119 6.86 -25.02 -13.26
N VAL A 120 7.80 -24.72 -12.36
CA VAL A 120 9.14 -25.32 -12.38
C VAL A 120 9.08 -26.84 -12.21
N VAL A 121 8.24 -27.33 -11.29
CA VAL A 121 8.03 -28.77 -11.10
C VAL A 121 7.44 -29.39 -12.37
N VAL A 122 6.43 -28.79 -12.98
CA VAL A 122 5.83 -29.28 -14.23
C VAL A 122 6.84 -29.29 -15.38
N CYS A 123 7.63 -28.23 -15.54
CA CYS A 123 8.70 -28.17 -16.55
C CYS A 123 9.80 -29.20 -16.28
N ALA A 124 10.22 -29.39 -15.02
CA ALA A 124 11.22 -30.38 -14.65
C ALA A 124 10.71 -31.80 -14.89
N CYS A 125 9.45 -32.08 -14.59
CA CYS A 125 8.81 -33.34 -14.95
C CYS A 125 8.78 -33.51 -16.49
N ALA A 126 8.35 -32.51 -17.24
CA ALA A 126 8.32 -32.60 -18.70
C ALA A 126 9.71 -32.88 -19.30
N VAL A 127 10.74 -32.16 -18.87
CA VAL A 127 12.13 -32.36 -19.31
C VAL A 127 12.70 -33.69 -18.81
N GLY A 128 12.28 -34.16 -17.65
CA GLY A 128 12.69 -35.45 -17.13
C GLY A 128 12.08 -36.63 -17.89
N TYR A 129 10.76 -36.60 -18.15
CA TYR A 129 10.02 -37.73 -18.72
C TYR A 129 10.13 -37.82 -20.24
N MET A 130 10.25 -36.70 -20.96
CA MET A 130 10.25 -36.72 -22.43
C MET A 130 11.50 -37.39 -23.04
N PRO A 131 12.75 -37.17 -22.56
CA PRO A 131 13.94 -37.76 -23.15
C PRO A 131 14.04 -39.29 -22.98
N PRO A 132 13.76 -39.91 -21.82
CA PRO A 132 13.74 -41.37 -21.69
C PRO A 132 12.70 -42.03 -22.60
N ILE A 133 11.55 -41.39 -22.78
CA ILE A 133 10.50 -41.88 -23.68
C ILE A 133 10.98 -41.80 -25.13
N GLY A 134 11.52 -40.65 -25.55
CA GLY A 134 12.11 -40.48 -26.88
C GLY A 134 13.30 -41.41 -27.15
N LEU A 135 14.16 -41.64 -26.16
CA LEU A 135 15.29 -42.56 -26.25
C LEU A 135 14.80 -44.02 -26.32
N SER A 136 13.76 -44.39 -25.58
CA SER A 136 13.15 -45.73 -25.65
C SER A 136 12.50 -46.01 -27.00
N MET A 137 11.92 -44.98 -27.63
CA MET A 137 11.42 -45.06 -29.01
C MET A 137 12.56 -45.17 -30.02
N ALA A 138 13.61 -44.36 -29.88
CA ALA A 138 14.74 -44.31 -30.82
C ALA A 138 15.62 -45.57 -30.79
N LEU A 139 15.77 -46.21 -29.63
CA LEU A 139 16.59 -47.41 -29.48
C LEU A 139 15.91 -48.70 -29.95
N GLY A 140 14.66 -48.64 -30.44
CA GLY A 140 13.99 -49.80 -31.04
C GLY A 140 13.90 -51.01 -30.10
N ALA A 141 13.83 -50.79 -28.78
CA ALA A 141 13.81 -51.90 -27.83
C ALA A 141 12.59 -52.80 -28.11
N GLU A 142 12.80 -54.04 -28.52
CA GLU A 142 11.71 -54.95 -28.88
C GLU A 142 11.04 -55.52 -27.62
N ASP A 143 11.77 -55.58 -26.51
CA ASP A 143 11.29 -56.17 -25.26
C ASP A 143 10.67 -55.12 -24.32
N LEU A 144 9.39 -55.33 -23.98
CA LEU A 144 8.58 -54.48 -23.11
C LEU A 144 9.25 -54.32 -21.73
N CYS A 145 9.93 -55.36 -21.22
CA CYS A 145 10.61 -55.33 -19.93
C CYS A 145 11.74 -54.30 -19.88
N GLN A 146 12.49 -54.11 -20.97
CA GLN A 146 13.57 -53.11 -21.03
C GLN A 146 13.02 -51.69 -21.10
N LYS A 147 11.93 -51.46 -21.85
CA LYS A 147 11.25 -50.16 -21.90
C LYS A 147 10.72 -49.76 -20.53
N VAL A 148 10.11 -50.70 -19.81
CA VAL A 148 9.60 -50.48 -18.45
C VAL A 148 10.74 -50.19 -17.48
N ALA A 149 11.86 -50.92 -17.53
CA ALA A 149 12.99 -50.70 -16.65
C ALA A 149 13.65 -49.32 -16.85
N VAL A 150 13.86 -48.89 -18.10
CA VAL A 150 14.42 -47.56 -18.42
C VAL A 150 13.45 -46.45 -18.00
N GLY A 151 12.14 -46.63 -18.24
CA GLY A 151 11.11 -45.71 -17.77
C GLY A 151 11.08 -45.58 -16.25
N TYR A 152 11.20 -46.70 -15.53
CA TYR A 152 11.17 -46.71 -14.06
C TYR A 152 12.42 -46.06 -13.45
N ALA A 153 13.60 -46.35 -14.00
CA ALA A 153 14.86 -45.73 -13.57
C ALA A 153 14.86 -44.22 -13.82
N GLY A 154 14.37 -43.78 -14.99
CA GLY A 154 14.17 -42.36 -15.29
C GLY A 154 13.22 -41.69 -14.29
N SER A 155 12.07 -42.32 -14.02
CA SER A 155 11.06 -41.82 -13.08
C SER A 155 11.62 -41.68 -11.65
N LEU A 156 12.43 -42.63 -11.18
CA LEU A 156 13.07 -42.58 -9.88
C LEU A 156 14.12 -41.45 -9.77
N CYS A 157 14.95 -41.26 -10.79
CA CYS A 157 15.91 -40.17 -10.84
C CYS A 157 15.23 -38.80 -10.82
N ILE A 158 14.15 -38.63 -11.60
CA ILE A 158 13.37 -37.39 -11.63
C ILE A 158 12.64 -37.17 -10.30
N GLY A 159 12.08 -38.23 -9.71
CA GLY A 159 11.45 -38.17 -8.39
C GLY A 159 12.43 -37.72 -7.31
N ALA A 160 13.67 -38.24 -7.34
CA ALA A 160 14.74 -37.84 -6.44
C ALA A 160 15.18 -36.38 -6.66
N LEU A 161 15.31 -35.94 -7.92
CA LEU A 161 15.66 -34.55 -8.27
C LEU A 161 14.56 -33.57 -7.87
N THR A 162 13.30 -33.91 -8.13
CA THR A 162 12.13 -33.11 -7.77
C THR A 162 12.00 -33.00 -6.26
N LEU A 163 12.21 -34.10 -5.52
CA LEU A 163 12.24 -34.09 -4.07
C LEU A 163 13.41 -33.26 -3.53
N GLY A 164 14.59 -33.38 -4.14
CA GLY A 164 15.76 -32.57 -3.81
C GLY A 164 15.49 -31.06 -3.97
N VAL A 165 14.92 -30.65 -5.11
CA VAL A 165 14.53 -29.25 -5.36
C VAL A 165 13.45 -28.81 -4.37
N ALA A 166 12.42 -29.63 -4.15
CA ALA A 166 11.34 -29.34 -3.19
C ALA A 166 11.85 -29.20 -1.74
N LEU A 167 12.94 -29.89 -1.37
CA LEU A 167 13.57 -29.76 -0.05
C LEU A 167 14.53 -28.55 0.05
N LEU A 168 15.03 -28.04 -1.08
CA LEU A 168 15.91 -26.88 -1.14
C LEU A 168 15.15 -25.55 -1.20
N VAL A 169 13.97 -25.51 -1.85
CA VAL A 169 13.14 -24.30 -2.00
C VAL A 169 12.65 -23.69 -0.66
N PRO A 170 12.28 -24.46 0.38
CA PRO A 170 11.90 -23.90 1.68
C PRO A 170 13.08 -23.28 2.45
N ARG A 171 14.33 -23.68 2.17
CA ARG A 171 15.52 -23.19 2.88
C ARG A 171 15.90 -21.76 2.49
N SER A 172 15.57 -21.30 1.29
CA SER A 172 15.95 -19.96 0.79
C SER A 172 14.94 -18.85 1.12
N ALA A 173 13.76 -19.18 1.64
CA ALA A 173 12.71 -18.20 1.91
C ALA A 173 12.54 -17.94 3.42
N GLY A 174 13.42 -17.11 3.98
CA GLY A 174 13.26 -16.58 5.35
C GLY A 174 13.65 -17.54 6.48
N SER A 175 14.42 -18.58 6.18
CA SER A 175 14.88 -19.53 7.19
C SER A 175 15.96 -18.96 8.11
N ASP A 176 16.52 -17.77 7.89
CA ASP A 176 17.56 -17.24 8.80
C ASP A 176 17.06 -17.07 10.23
N GLN A 177 15.79 -16.68 10.42
CA GLN A 177 15.19 -16.58 11.77
C GLN A 177 14.77 -17.94 12.34
N TRP A 178 14.42 -18.92 11.48
CA TRP A 178 14.07 -20.29 11.88
C TRP A 178 15.32 -21.15 12.17
N ALA A 179 16.35 -21.03 11.35
CA ALA A 179 17.67 -21.61 11.50
C ALA A 179 18.43 -20.99 12.68
N SER A 180 18.27 -19.69 12.95
CA SER A 180 18.76 -19.07 14.19
C SER A 180 18.08 -19.64 15.43
N ASN A 181 16.74 -19.79 15.41
CA ASN A 181 15.98 -20.39 16.52
C ASN A 181 16.25 -21.90 16.72
N ILE A 182 16.59 -22.64 15.66
CA ILE A 182 16.99 -24.05 15.73
C ILE A 182 18.47 -24.22 16.11
N CYS A 183 19.37 -23.40 15.57
CA CYS A 183 20.78 -23.38 15.99
C CYS A 183 20.94 -22.96 17.45
N GLN A 184 20.08 -22.07 17.97
CA GLN A 184 20.05 -21.76 19.41
C GLN A 184 19.46 -22.89 20.26
N ARG A 185 18.65 -23.79 19.69
CA ARG A 185 18.04 -24.92 20.44
C ARG A 185 18.77 -26.25 20.31
N HIS A 186 19.64 -26.44 19.32
CA HIS A 186 20.38 -27.69 19.15
C HIS A 186 21.86 -27.47 18.87
N VAL A 187 22.56 -26.99 19.89
CA VAL A 187 24.00 -27.25 20.03
C VAL A 187 24.15 -28.70 20.51
N ARG A 188 24.52 -29.58 19.56
CA ARG A 188 25.13 -30.93 19.67
C ARG A 188 24.36 -31.94 18.80
N CYS A 189 24.86 -32.17 17.59
CA CYS A 189 24.93 -33.50 16.98
C CYS A 189 25.68 -33.44 15.65
N ALA A 190 26.99 -33.70 15.68
CA ALA A 190 27.85 -33.85 14.50
C ALA A 190 27.80 -35.25 13.87
N SER A 191 26.83 -36.11 14.24
CA SER A 191 26.78 -37.51 13.80
C SER A 191 25.64 -37.86 12.84
N LEU A 192 24.85 -36.90 12.36
CA LEU A 192 23.71 -37.20 11.48
C LEU A 192 24.11 -37.47 10.02
N ALA A 193 25.23 -36.90 9.56
CA ALA A 193 25.65 -36.99 8.16
C ALA A 193 26.10 -38.42 7.75
N SER A 194 26.71 -39.17 8.66
CA SER A 194 27.15 -40.56 8.40
C SER A 194 26.05 -41.62 8.60
N MET A 195 24.91 -41.23 9.18
CA MET A 195 23.75 -42.10 9.36
C MET A 195 22.82 -42.07 8.13
N LEU A 196 22.77 -40.93 7.44
CA LEU A 196 21.94 -40.72 6.24
C LEU A 196 22.42 -41.51 5.01
N GLU A 197 23.71 -41.87 4.96
CA GLU A 197 24.29 -42.61 3.85
C GLU A 197 23.87 -44.09 3.81
N ARG A 198 23.40 -44.65 4.94
CA ARG A 198 23.07 -46.09 5.03
C ARG A 198 21.59 -46.43 4.88
N HIS A 199 20.65 -45.52 5.08
CA HIS A 199 19.21 -45.84 5.11
C HIS A 199 18.35 -44.83 4.33
N TYR A 200 18.49 -44.82 3.00
CA TYR A 200 17.63 -44.06 2.10
C TYR A 200 16.13 -44.34 2.29
N GLY A 201 15.75 -45.59 2.64
CA GLY A 201 14.35 -45.96 2.90
C GLY A 201 13.77 -45.37 4.19
N ALA A 202 14.57 -45.25 5.25
CA ALA A 202 14.12 -44.66 6.53
C ALA A 202 13.98 -43.14 6.42
N MET A 203 14.86 -42.49 5.64
CA MET A 203 14.75 -41.07 5.33
C MET A 203 13.46 -40.77 4.54
N TYR A 204 13.12 -41.62 3.56
CA TYR A 204 11.89 -41.47 2.78
C TYR A 204 10.63 -41.61 3.66
N MET A 205 10.60 -42.58 4.56
CA MET A 205 9.50 -42.77 5.52
C MET A 205 9.41 -41.64 6.54
N ALA A 206 10.53 -41.13 7.04
CA ALA A 206 10.56 -39.99 7.95
C ALA A 206 10.06 -38.69 7.29
N ILE A 207 10.40 -38.47 6.01
CA ILE A 207 9.91 -37.34 5.21
C ILE A 207 8.40 -37.46 4.96
N LEU A 208 7.91 -38.66 4.60
CA LEU A 208 6.49 -38.93 4.41
C LEU A 208 5.68 -38.72 5.69
N LEU A 209 6.18 -39.23 6.82
CA LEU A 209 5.56 -39.05 8.14
C LEU A 209 5.51 -37.56 8.54
N ARG A 210 6.58 -36.79 8.26
CA ARG A 210 6.59 -35.36 8.55
C ARG A 210 5.74 -34.52 7.60
N MET A 211 5.62 -34.90 6.33
CA MET A 211 4.66 -34.28 5.41
C MET A 211 3.22 -34.57 5.83
N LEU A 212 2.93 -35.76 6.35
CA LEU A 212 1.63 -36.10 6.94
C LEU A 212 1.29 -35.23 8.15
N GLU A 213 2.26 -34.93 9.03
CA GLU A 213 2.06 -34.06 10.18
C GLU A 213 1.92 -32.57 9.81
N LEU A 214 2.64 -32.08 8.79
CA LEU A 214 2.64 -30.66 8.41
C LEU A 214 1.47 -30.23 7.53
N TYR A 215 1.03 -31.10 6.63
CA TYR A 215 0.03 -30.75 5.61
C TYR A 215 -1.31 -31.48 5.83
N GLY A 216 -1.36 -32.42 6.77
CA GLY A 216 -2.52 -33.28 7.01
C GLY A 216 -2.63 -34.39 5.96
N ALA A 217 -3.13 -35.55 6.37
CA ALA A 217 -3.25 -36.74 5.52
C ALA A 217 -3.99 -36.47 4.19
N ASN A 218 -4.97 -35.55 4.19
CA ASN A 218 -5.76 -35.20 3.01
C ASN A 218 -4.93 -34.50 1.92
N TYR A 219 -4.00 -33.61 2.25
CA TYR A 219 -3.17 -32.94 1.24
C TYR A 219 -2.12 -33.87 0.65
N VAL A 220 -1.50 -34.73 1.47
CA VAL A 220 -0.55 -35.74 1.01
C VAL A 220 -1.25 -36.74 0.10
N PHE A 221 -2.46 -37.17 0.47
CA PHE A 221 -3.28 -38.07 -0.34
C PHE A 221 -3.70 -37.42 -1.67
N CYS A 222 -4.18 -36.17 -1.66
CA CYS A 222 -4.51 -35.45 -2.90
C CYS A 222 -3.27 -35.24 -3.79
N PHE A 223 -2.10 -34.95 -3.21
CA PHE A 223 -0.86 -34.82 -3.97
C PHE A 223 -0.46 -36.15 -4.62
N LEU A 224 -0.50 -37.26 -3.87
CA LEU A 224 -0.19 -38.59 -4.40
C LEU A 224 -1.19 -39.05 -5.47
N LEU A 225 -2.50 -38.80 -5.26
CA LEU A 225 -3.54 -39.10 -6.25
C LEU A 225 -3.38 -38.27 -7.52
N THR A 226 -3.12 -36.96 -7.39
CA THR A 226 -2.96 -36.07 -8.55
C THR A 226 -1.70 -36.44 -9.31
N THR A 227 -0.59 -36.70 -8.60
CA THR A 227 0.66 -37.15 -9.23
C THR A 227 0.47 -38.49 -9.92
N GLY A 228 -0.18 -39.46 -9.27
CA GLY A 228 -0.52 -40.75 -9.84
C GLY A 228 -1.42 -40.64 -11.08
N PHE A 229 -2.50 -39.86 -11.00
CA PHE A 229 -3.42 -39.64 -12.10
C PHE A 229 -2.74 -38.95 -13.28
N CYS A 230 -1.98 -37.87 -13.05
CA CYS A 230 -1.21 -37.18 -14.08
C CYS A 230 -0.18 -38.11 -14.73
N THR A 231 0.47 -38.96 -13.95
CA THR A 231 1.44 -39.93 -14.48
C THR A 231 0.74 -40.94 -15.39
N VAL A 232 -0.41 -41.46 -14.97
CA VAL A 232 -1.21 -42.43 -15.75
C VAL A 232 -1.78 -41.79 -17.01
N THR A 233 -2.34 -40.57 -16.94
CA THR A 233 -2.88 -39.88 -18.14
C THR A 233 -1.79 -39.47 -19.11
N LEU A 234 -0.63 -39.02 -18.62
CA LEU A 234 0.53 -38.73 -19.45
C LEU A 234 1.02 -40.00 -20.15
N TYR A 235 1.14 -41.12 -19.42
CA TYR A 235 1.49 -42.41 -20.00
C TYR A 235 0.47 -42.88 -21.05
N ALA A 236 -0.82 -42.77 -20.77
CA ALA A 236 -1.88 -43.15 -21.71
C ALA A 236 -1.87 -42.28 -22.98
N GLY A 237 -1.65 -40.98 -22.84
CA GLY A 237 -1.53 -40.06 -23.98
C GLY A 237 -0.29 -40.33 -24.82
N ILE A 238 0.83 -40.66 -24.18
CA ILE A 238 2.07 -41.03 -24.87
C ILE A 238 1.92 -42.37 -25.59
N ILE A 239 1.30 -43.37 -24.96
CA ILE A 239 0.97 -44.66 -25.59
C ILE A 239 0.05 -44.43 -26.80
N TYR A 240 -1.03 -43.67 -26.64
CA TYR A 240 -1.95 -43.35 -27.74
C TYR A 240 -1.22 -42.67 -28.91
N PHE A 241 -0.35 -41.70 -28.61
CA PHE A 241 0.43 -40.98 -29.62
C PHE A 241 1.44 -41.88 -30.33
N ILE A 242 2.15 -42.76 -29.61
CA ILE A 242 3.07 -43.78 -30.17
C ILE A 242 2.34 -44.70 -31.14
N PHE A 243 1.14 -45.16 -30.78
CA PHE A 243 0.41 -46.13 -31.59
C PHE A 243 -0.27 -45.52 -32.81
N TYR A 244 -0.54 -44.21 -32.82
CA TYR A 244 -1.29 -43.56 -33.91
C TYR A 244 -0.48 -42.61 -34.82
N HIS A 245 0.73 -42.19 -34.42
CA HIS A 245 1.56 -41.31 -35.25
C HIS A 245 2.93 -41.95 -35.55
N HIS A 246 3.10 -42.40 -36.80
CA HIS A 246 4.24 -43.22 -37.25
C HIS A 246 5.55 -42.46 -37.57
N ASP A 247 5.69 -41.17 -37.24
CA ASP A 247 6.86 -40.39 -37.67
C ASP A 247 7.47 -39.51 -36.54
N PRO A 248 8.63 -39.90 -35.94
CA PRO A 248 9.17 -39.28 -34.71
C PRO A 248 10.07 -38.05 -34.90
N VAL A 249 10.44 -37.70 -36.14
CA VAL A 249 11.55 -36.76 -36.43
C VAL A 249 11.27 -35.26 -36.18
N PRO A 250 10.06 -34.70 -36.35
CA PRO A 250 9.82 -33.27 -36.11
C PRO A 250 9.88 -32.84 -34.63
N SER A 251 9.86 -33.78 -33.68
CA SER A 251 9.61 -33.53 -32.26
C SER A 251 10.82 -32.99 -31.49
N MET A 252 12.06 -33.39 -31.84
CA MET A 252 13.25 -33.05 -31.03
C MET A 252 13.73 -31.61 -31.22
N LEU A 253 13.46 -30.97 -32.35
CA LEU A 253 13.84 -29.56 -32.60
C LEU A 253 12.99 -28.56 -31.80
N ALA A 254 11.82 -28.98 -31.29
CA ALA A 254 10.96 -28.12 -30.48
C ALA A 254 11.46 -27.92 -29.03
N PHE A 255 12.38 -28.74 -28.53
CA PHE A 255 12.79 -28.72 -27.11
C PHE A 255 14.05 -27.90 -26.81
N GLY A 256 14.86 -27.56 -27.81
CA GLY A 256 16.06 -26.70 -27.65
C GLY A 256 15.80 -25.35 -26.97
N PRO A 257 14.72 -24.61 -27.31
CA PRO A 257 14.38 -23.35 -26.66
C PRO A 257 14.06 -23.49 -25.16
N ILE A 258 13.53 -24.65 -24.73
CA ILE A 258 13.13 -24.90 -23.34
C ILE A 258 14.37 -25.06 -22.45
N LEU A 259 15.39 -25.79 -22.91
CA LEU A 259 16.66 -25.96 -22.18
C LEU A 259 17.43 -24.63 -22.03
N GLY A 260 17.41 -23.78 -23.05
CA GLY A 260 18.02 -22.45 -23.00
C GLY A 260 17.36 -21.51 -21.97
N LEU A 261 16.05 -21.67 -21.75
CA LEU A 261 15.30 -20.90 -20.75
C LEU A 261 15.61 -21.36 -19.32
N VAL A 262 15.80 -22.67 -19.11
CA VAL A 262 16.21 -23.24 -17.81
C VAL A 262 17.63 -22.78 -17.44
N ALA A 263 18.58 -22.79 -18.39
CA ALA A 263 19.97 -22.38 -18.12
C ALA A 263 20.11 -20.89 -17.77
N ARG A 264 19.27 -20.00 -18.31
CA ARG A 264 19.27 -18.57 -17.95
C ARG A 264 18.72 -18.31 -16.55
N SER A 265 17.88 -19.20 -16.03
CA SER A 265 17.22 -19.03 -14.73
C SER A 265 18.10 -19.41 -13.52
N THR A 266 19.26 -20.04 -13.72
CA THR A 266 20.13 -20.54 -12.63
C THR A 266 21.32 -19.64 -12.30
N LEU A 267 21.51 -18.50 -12.99
CA LEU A 267 22.62 -17.57 -12.71
C LEU A 267 22.35 -16.74 -11.43
N PRO A 268 23.24 -16.77 -10.41
CA PRO A 268 22.98 -16.23 -9.07
C PRO A 268 22.61 -14.74 -8.98
N GLY A 269 23.12 -13.91 -9.90
CA GLY A 269 22.87 -12.45 -9.88
C GLY A 269 21.51 -12.04 -10.47
N GLY A 270 20.97 -12.82 -11.41
CA GLY A 270 19.70 -12.49 -12.07
C GLY A 270 18.48 -12.78 -11.18
N VAL A 271 18.56 -13.83 -10.37
CA VAL A 271 17.44 -14.28 -9.53
C VAL A 271 17.16 -13.29 -8.41
N ALA A 272 18.19 -12.74 -7.75
CA ALA A 272 17.99 -11.81 -6.63
C ALA A 272 17.38 -10.47 -7.05
N ALA A 273 17.86 -9.88 -8.17
CA ALA A 273 17.30 -8.64 -8.71
C ALA A 273 15.88 -8.86 -9.26
N ALA A 274 15.65 -9.97 -9.97
CA ALA A 274 14.31 -10.35 -10.42
C ALA A 274 13.35 -10.62 -9.26
N ASP A 275 13.81 -11.22 -8.16
CA ASP A 275 13.00 -11.46 -6.96
C ASP A 275 12.73 -10.19 -6.16
N ALA A 276 13.65 -9.22 -6.13
CA ALA A 276 13.41 -7.92 -5.50
C ALA A 276 12.39 -7.10 -6.30
N GLN A 277 12.56 -7.03 -7.63
CA GLN A 277 11.64 -6.35 -8.53
C GLN A 277 10.26 -7.04 -8.55
N LEU A 278 10.23 -8.37 -8.41
CA LEU A 278 8.99 -9.10 -8.24
C LEU A 278 8.33 -8.84 -6.90
N ARG A 279 9.08 -8.80 -5.80
CA ARG A 279 8.52 -8.44 -4.49
C ARG A 279 7.89 -7.05 -4.52
N ALA A 280 8.53 -6.10 -5.19
CA ALA A 280 7.94 -4.79 -5.45
C ALA A 280 6.63 -4.88 -6.28
N ARG A 281 6.59 -5.71 -7.34
CA ARG A 281 5.36 -5.99 -8.10
C ARG A 281 4.26 -6.65 -7.27
N GLU A 282 4.62 -7.58 -6.40
CA GLU A 282 3.67 -8.36 -5.58
C GLU A 282 3.09 -7.55 -4.43
N GLN A 283 3.80 -6.50 -4.01
CA GLN A 283 3.41 -5.62 -2.92
C GLN A 283 2.63 -4.38 -3.36
N THR A 284 2.48 -4.15 -4.66
CA THR A 284 1.93 -2.91 -5.16
C THR A 284 0.62 -3.14 -5.93
N ILE A 285 -0.39 -2.34 -5.63
CA ILE A 285 -1.68 -2.37 -6.31
C ILE A 285 -1.47 -1.67 -7.65
N VAL A 286 -1.50 -2.42 -8.75
CA VAL A 286 -1.59 -1.80 -10.09
C VAL A 286 -3.06 -1.51 -10.34
N PHE A 287 -3.39 -0.26 -10.67
CA PHE A 287 -4.75 0.11 -11.03
C PHE A 287 -4.71 0.95 -12.30
N GLU A 288 -5.24 0.40 -13.39
CA GLU A 288 -5.22 1.05 -14.72
C GLU A 288 -6.47 1.93 -14.96
N GLY A 289 -7.33 2.06 -13.94
CA GLY A 289 -8.64 2.66 -14.06
C GLY A 289 -9.70 1.66 -14.55
N ARG A 290 -10.96 1.96 -14.24
CA ARG A 290 -12.14 1.24 -14.71
C ARG A 290 -13.33 2.18 -14.85
N VAL A 291 -13.62 2.56 -16.08
CA VAL A 291 -14.77 3.41 -16.42
C VAL A 291 -16.00 2.53 -16.60
N ILE A 292 -17.08 2.82 -15.86
CA ILE A 292 -18.36 2.11 -16.00
C ILE A 292 -19.16 2.77 -17.11
N ARG A 293 -19.62 1.97 -18.08
CA ARG A 293 -20.39 2.45 -19.24
C ARG A 293 -21.86 2.71 -18.91
N LYS A 294 -22.10 3.72 -18.08
CA LYS A 294 -23.44 4.16 -17.68
C LYS A 294 -23.51 5.69 -17.70
N HIS A 295 -24.39 6.22 -18.53
CA HIS A 295 -24.61 7.67 -18.65
C HIS A 295 -25.02 8.30 -17.30
N GLY A 296 -24.48 9.48 -16.99
CA GLY A 296 -24.73 10.19 -15.73
C GLY A 296 -24.15 9.52 -14.49
N GLN A 297 -23.38 8.43 -14.62
CA GLN A 297 -22.71 7.81 -13.48
C GLN A 297 -21.52 8.69 -13.04
N GLU A 298 -21.36 8.87 -11.74
CA GLU A 298 -20.19 9.54 -11.16
C GLU A 298 -18.91 8.76 -11.49
N CYS A 299 -17.88 9.46 -11.96
CA CYS A 299 -16.58 8.90 -12.31
C CYS A 299 -15.46 9.65 -11.59
N VAL A 300 -14.70 8.95 -10.75
CA VAL A 300 -13.55 9.52 -10.03
C VAL A 300 -12.39 9.73 -11.00
N VAL A 301 -12.11 10.98 -11.35
CA VAL A 301 -11.04 11.33 -12.31
C VAL A 301 -9.77 11.84 -11.65
N SER A 302 -9.81 12.29 -10.41
CA SER A 302 -8.62 12.67 -9.65
C SER A 302 -8.77 12.29 -8.19
N TRP A 303 -7.71 11.73 -7.60
CA TRP A 303 -7.72 11.24 -6.22
C TRP A 303 -6.48 11.60 -5.40
N PRO A 304 -6.65 12.01 -4.13
CA PRO A 304 -5.54 12.36 -3.26
C PRO A 304 -4.80 11.13 -2.73
N GLY A 305 -3.61 10.87 -3.28
CA GLY A 305 -2.78 9.71 -2.92
C GLY A 305 -2.35 9.60 -1.45
N LYS A 306 -2.51 10.65 -0.63
CA LYS A 306 -2.19 10.59 0.81
C LYS A 306 -3.17 9.74 1.64
N TYR A 307 -4.35 9.43 1.10
CA TYR A 307 -5.41 8.68 1.79
C TYR A 307 -5.37 7.20 1.41
N SER A 308 -4.43 6.47 2.01
CA SER A 308 -4.09 5.10 1.58
C SER A 308 -5.27 4.12 1.71
N THR A 309 -5.99 4.15 2.82
CA THR A 309 -7.15 3.26 3.07
C THR A 309 -8.33 3.63 2.18
N ALA A 310 -8.57 4.93 1.97
CA ALA A 310 -9.66 5.37 1.11
C ALA A 310 -9.37 5.05 -0.37
N TRP A 311 -8.10 5.09 -0.79
CA TRP A 311 -7.67 4.59 -2.10
C TRP A 311 -7.96 3.09 -2.29
N ASP A 312 -7.66 2.25 -1.29
CA ASP A 312 -7.96 0.82 -1.37
C ASP A 312 -9.47 0.56 -1.53
N ASN A 313 -10.30 1.32 -0.81
CA ASN A 313 -11.75 1.23 -0.92
C ASN A 313 -12.25 1.63 -2.31
N LEU A 314 -11.67 2.70 -2.88
CA LEU A 314 -11.97 3.14 -4.25
C LEU A 314 -11.63 2.05 -5.26
N VAL A 315 -10.41 1.50 -5.18
CA VAL A 315 -9.96 0.43 -6.10
C VAL A 315 -10.82 -0.81 -5.94
N GLY A 316 -11.10 -1.26 -4.71
CA GLY A 316 -11.96 -2.40 -4.46
C GLY A 316 -13.37 -2.21 -5.01
N SER A 317 -13.97 -1.03 -4.82
CA SER A 317 -15.29 -0.70 -5.37
C SER A 317 -15.28 -0.63 -6.91
N ALA A 318 -14.21 -0.13 -7.51
CA ALA A 318 -14.05 -0.16 -8.96
C ALA A 318 -13.90 -1.59 -9.50
N GLU A 319 -13.14 -2.46 -8.82
CA GLU A 319 -12.99 -3.88 -9.16
C GLU A 319 -14.30 -4.67 -9.04
N THR A 320 -15.23 -4.26 -8.18
CA THR A 320 -16.59 -4.84 -8.11
C THR A 320 -17.56 -4.19 -9.11
N GLY A 321 -17.15 -3.11 -9.79
CA GLY A 321 -18.00 -2.37 -10.73
C GLY A 321 -19.07 -1.51 -10.05
N SER A 322 -18.90 -1.17 -8.78
CA SER A 322 -19.79 -0.26 -8.04
C SER A 322 -19.39 1.20 -8.15
N THR A 323 -18.12 1.49 -8.43
CA THR A 323 -17.62 2.86 -8.65
C THR A 323 -16.89 2.97 -9.99
N SER A 324 -17.18 4.02 -10.75
CA SER A 324 -16.42 4.35 -11.97
C SER A 324 -15.20 5.17 -11.57
N ALA A 325 -14.02 4.82 -12.08
CA ALA A 325 -12.78 5.49 -11.73
C ALA A 325 -11.82 5.56 -12.93
N ALA A 326 -11.44 6.76 -13.33
CA ALA A 326 -10.45 6.98 -14.39
C ALA A 326 -9.02 7.08 -13.87
N VAL A 327 -8.84 7.26 -12.56
CA VAL A 327 -7.53 7.37 -11.89
C VAL A 327 -6.64 6.15 -12.16
N VAL A 328 -5.34 6.39 -12.30
CA VAL A 328 -4.34 5.38 -12.66
C VAL A 328 -3.22 5.38 -11.64
N PHE A 329 -2.75 4.20 -11.23
CA PHE A 329 -1.59 4.02 -10.38
C PHE A 329 -0.73 2.87 -10.91
N LEU A 330 0.47 3.23 -11.41
CA LEU A 330 1.46 2.33 -11.98
C LEU A 330 2.72 2.32 -11.10
N PRO A 331 2.73 1.51 -10.03
CA PRO A 331 3.80 1.53 -9.03
C PRO A 331 5.14 1.00 -9.53
N GLU A 332 6.19 1.24 -8.73
CA GLU A 332 7.54 0.72 -8.97
C GLU A 332 7.55 -0.81 -9.10
N GLY A 333 8.39 -1.28 -10.01
CA GLY A 333 8.55 -2.69 -10.32
C GLY A 333 7.61 -3.18 -11.42
N THR A 334 6.50 -2.50 -11.73
CA THR A 334 5.57 -2.92 -12.81
C THR A 334 6.21 -2.85 -14.20
N PRO A 335 5.72 -3.59 -15.21
CA PRO A 335 6.22 -3.49 -16.58
C PRO A 335 6.05 -2.10 -17.20
N SER A 336 5.24 -1.24 -16.58
CA SER A 336 4.91 0.10 -17.05
C SER A 336 5.70 1.20 -16.34
N TYR A 337 6.37 0.88 -15.22
CA TYR A 337 7.24 1.81 -14.51
C TYR A 337 8.41 2.26 -15.38
N GLY A 338 8.68 3.57 -15.39
CA GLY A 338 9.74 4.18 -16.19
C GLY A 338 9.42 4.29 -17.68
N LYS A 339 8.19 3.99 -18.11
CA LYS A 339 7.78 4.21 -19.51
C LYS A 339 7.28 5.64 -19.70
N HIS A 340 7.79 6.27 -20.75
CA HIS A 340 7.43 7.62 -21.15
C HIS A 340 6.55 7.59 -22.40
N CYS A 341 5.54 8.46 -22.44
CA CYS A 341 4.67 8.65 -23.58
C CYS A 341 4.98 9.99 -24.24
N PRO A 342 5.23 10.03 -25.56
CA PRO A 342 5.48 11.28 -26.26
C PRO A 342 4.25 12.18 -26.22
N ILE A 343 4.50 13.49 -26.21
CA ILE A 343 3.43 14.48 -26.34
C ILE A 343 3.04 14.54 -27.82
N PRO A 344 1.75 14.43 -28.18
CA PRO A 344 1.31 14.64 -29.57
C PRO A 344 1.60 16.08 -30.02
N ASP A 345 2.05 16.28 -31.25
CA ASP A 345 2.34 17.61 -31.82
C ASP A 345 1.14 18.57 -31.71
N SER A 346 -0.08 18.04 -31.78
CA SER A 346 -1.34 18.79 -31.65
C SER A 346 -1.55 19.45 -30.29
N GLU A 347 -0.79 19.07 -29.26
CA GLU A 347 -0.90 19.69 -27.93
C GLU A 347 -0.18 21.04 -27.83
N GLU A 348 0.79 21.30 -28.72
CA GLU A 348 1.61 22.50 -28.74
C GLU A 348 2.30 22.76 -27.38
N LEU A 349 2.85 21.71 -26.77
CA LEU A 349 3.55 21.78 -25.48
C LEU A 349 5.03 21.40 -25.64
N ASP A 350 5.87 22.03 -24.82
CA ASP A 350 7.29 21.74 -24.77
C ASP A 350 7.57 20.38 -24.09
N GLY A 351 8.62 19.70 -24.57
CA GLY A 351 9.16 18.48 -23.98
C GLY A 351 8.99 17.23 -24.84
N SER A 352 9.79 16.19 -24.55
CA SER A 352 9.76 14.92 -25.29
C SER A 352 8.66 13.97 -24.82
N CYS A 353 8.11 14.19 -23.63
CA CYS A 353 7.08 13.35 -23.01
C CYS A 353 6.26 14.13 -21.98
N TRP A 354 5.12 13.57 -21.57
CA TRP A 354 4.20 14.21 -20.61
C TRP A 354 4.81 14.58 -19.25
N CYS A 355 5.98 14.05 -18.88
CA CYS A 355 6.66 14.48 -17.65
C CYS A 355 6.96 15.98 -17.62
N PHE A 356 7.28 16.60 -18.76
CA PHE A 356 7.65 18.01 -18.84
C PHE A 356 6.49 18.97 -18.50
N PRO A 357 5.30 18.88 -19.12
CA PRO A 357 4.19 19.75 -18.73
C PRO A 357 3.69 19.48 -17.30
N ILE A 358 3.76 18.23 -16.81
CA ILE A 358 3.24 17.86 -15.48
C ILE A 358 4.22 18.24 -14.36
N TYR A 359 5.50 17.97 -14.56
CA TYR A 359 6.54 18.03 -13.53
C TYR A 359 7.72 18.95 -13.88
N GLY A 360 7.75 19.52 -15.07
CA GLY A 360 8.84 20.39 -15.54
C GLY A 360 10.13 19.64 -15.94
N GLU A 361 10.24 18.35 -15.63
CA GLU A 361 11.41 17.51 -15.92
C GLU A 361 11.00 16.04 -16.11
N GLU A 362 11.85 15.27 -16.79
CA GLU A 362 11.66 13.83 -16.95
C GLU A 362 11.79 13.11 -15.60
N LYS A 363 10.79 12.28 -15.25
CA LYS A 363 10.76 11.57 -13.96
C LYS A 363 11.06 10.08 -14.14
N PRO A 364 11.83 9.44 -13.24
CA PRO A 364 12.28 8.05 -13.39
C PRO A 364 11.14 7.02 -13.36
N TRP A 365 9.97 7.39 -12.81
CA TRP A 365 8.79 6.54 -12.81
C TRP A 365 7.99 6.57 -14.11
N GLY A 366 8.33 7.45 -15.06
CA GLY A 366 7.63 7.57 -16.34
C GLY A 366 6.32 8.34 -16.29
N CYS A 367 5.73 8.55 -17.46
CA CYS A 367 4.44 9.23 -17.64
C CYS A 367 3.40 8.40 -18.42
N LEU A 368 3.63 7.10 -18.61
CA LEU A 368 2.62 6.22 -19.23
C LEU A 368 1.28 6.21 -18.47
N TRP A 369 1.30 6.38 -17.15
CA TRP A 369 0.09 6.49 -16.35
C TRP A 369 -0.80 7.66 -16.78
N TRP A 370 -0.20 8.77 -17.25
CA TRP A 370 -0.91 9.96 -17.69
C TRP A 370 -1.66 9.70 -19.01
N ASP A 371 -1.02 9.04 -19.96
CA ASP A 371 -1.65 8.64 -21.23
C ASP A 371 -2.84 7.70 -21.00
N GLN A 372 -2.70 6.73 -20.10
CA GLN A 372 -3.80 5.84 -19.72
C GLN A 372 -4.92 6.61 -19.00
N TRP A 373 -4.56 7.52 -18.09
CA TRP A 373 -5.52 8.36 -17.38
C TRP A 373 -6.33 9.22 -18.35
N MET A 374 -5.69 9.91 -19.30
CA MET A 374 -6.39 10.70 -20.32
C MET A 374 -7.37 9.84 -21.11
N LYS A 375 -6.96 8.64 -21.56
CA LYS A 375 -7.85 7.71 -22.27
C LYS A 375 -9.08 7.34 -21.45
N ASN A 376 -8.91 7.09 -20.15
CA ASN A 376 -10.02 6.79 -19.25
C ASN A 376 -10.94 8.00 -19.06
N VAL A 377 -10.38 9.21 -18.95
CA VAL A 377 -11.19 10.44 -18.85
C VAL A 377 -11.98 10.67 -20.13
N GLU A 378 -11.35 10.53 -21.30
CA GLU A 378 -12.01 10.65 -22.61
C GLU A 378 -13.12 9.60 -22.77
N GLU A 379 -12.91 8.35 -22.34
CA GLU A 379 -13.97 7.34 -22.31
C GLU A 379 -15.12 7.79 -21.39
N ALA A 380 -14.83 8.25 -20.17
CA ALA A 380 -15.85 8.73 -19.23
C ALA A 380 -16.67 9.89 -19.78
N VAL A 381 -16.02 10.87 -20.44
CA VAL A 381 -16.67 12.00 -21.11
C VAL A 381 -17.53 11.54 -22.28
N SER A 382 -17.04 10.62 -23.12
CA SER A 382 -17.80 10.12 -24.28
C SER A 382 -19.10 9.39 -23.89
N ILE A 383 -19.13 8.79 -22.71
CA ILE A 383 -20.31 8.11 -22.13
C ILE A 383 -21.26 9.12 -21.46
N GLY A 384 -20.81 10.36 -21.20
CA GLY A 384 -21.52 11.38 -20.43
C GLY A 384 -21.54 11.08 -18.94
N SER A 385 -20.41 10.64 -18.38
CA SER A 385 -20.23 10.46 -16.94
C SER A 385 -20.06 11.82 -16.24
N GLU A 386 -20.46 11.92 -14.98
CA GLU A 386 -20.19 13.11 -14.14
C GLU A 386 -18.78 12.99 -13.55
N LEU A 387 -17.85 13.86 -13.95
CA LEU A 387 -16.45 13.77 -13.52
C LEU A 387 -16.29 14.33 -12.09
N HIS A 388 -15.68 13.56 -11.18
CA HIS A 388 -15.44 13.95 -9.79
C HIS A 388 -13.94 14.10 -9.51
N VAL A 389 -13.55 15.27 -8.96
CA VAL A 389 -12.19 15.59 -8.52
C VAL A 389 -12.19 15.67 -7.00
N TYR A 390 -11.43 14.80 -6.34
CA TYR A 390 -11.33 14.79 -4.89
C TYR A 390 -10.18 15.67 -4.38
N PHE A 391 -10.53 16.59 -3.48
CA PHE A 391 -9.62 17.49 -2.78
C PHE A 391 -9.29 16.95 -1.39
N PHE A 392 -8.20 17.45 -0.81
CA PHE A 392 -7.91 17.22 0.61
C PHE A 392 -9.04 17.76 1.50
N THR A 393 -9.10 17.25 2.72
CA THR A 393 -10.08 17.64 3.73
C THR A 393 -10.13 19.17 3.91
N ASP A 394 -11.32 19.74 3.83
CA ASP A 394 -11.66 21.16 3.95
C ASP A 394 -10.87 22.07 2.97
N SER A 395 -10.52 21.50 1.80
CA SER A 395 -9.64 22.12 0.79
C SER A 395 -10.20 22.15 -0.63
N CYS A 396 -11.51 21.96 -0.83
CA CYS A 396 -12.15 22.20 -2.13
C CYS A 396 -11.85 23.61 -2.66
N GLY A 397 -11.61 23.72 -3.97
CA GLY A 397 -11.26 24.96 -4.65
C GLY A 397 -9.85 25.49 -4.35
N LYS A 398 -9.03 24.80 -3.55
CA LYS A 398 -7.67 25.23 -3.17
C LYS A 398 -6.61 24.38 -3.85
N GLY A 399 -5.40 24.94 -3.98
CA GLY A 399 -4.25 24.18 -4.43
C GLY A 399 -4.27 23.85 -5.92
N MET A 400 -5.05 24.54 -6.74
CA MET A 400 -4.92 24.44 -8.20
C MET A 400 -3.68 25.20 -8.69
N VAL A 401 -3.15 24.80 -9.84
CA VAL A 401 -2.12 25.56 -10.58
C VAL A 401 -2.82 26.62 -11.44
N GLU A 402 -2.07 27.64 -11.89
CA GLU A 402 -2.66 28.71 -12.71
C GLU A 402 -3.18 28.19 -14.05
N SER A 403 -2.41 27.32 -14.71
CA SER A 403 -2.81 26.66 -15.96
C SER A 403 -2.04 25.36 -16.15
N PHE A 404 -2.43 24.55 -17.15
CA PHE A 404 -1.67 23.36 -17.49
C PHE A 404 -0.26 23.69 -17.99
N ALA A 405 -0.07 24.86 -18.62
CA ALA A 405 1.25 25.31 -19.09
C ALA A 405 2.20 25.68 -17.94
N THR A 406 1.69 26.13 -16.79
CA THR A 406 2.51 26.48 -15.63
C THR A 406 2.74 25.31 -14.67
N ALA A 407 1.98 24.21 -14.80
CA ALA A 407 1.98 23.10 -13.86
C ALA A 407 3.37 22.53 -13.55
N GLY A 408 4.18 22.30 -14.60
CA GLY A 408 5.54 21.78 -14.49
C GLY A 408 6.51 22.75 -13.79
N GLN A 409 6.45 24.04 -14.12
CA GLN A 409 7.29 25.05 -13.46
C GLN A 409 6.93 25.22 -11.99
N GLU A 410 5.64 25.25 -11.67
CA GLU A 410 5.17 25.31 -10.30
C GLU A 410 5.55 24.03 -9.52
N HIS A 411 5.59 22.85 -10.17
CA HIS A 411 6.09 21.63 -9.54
C HIS A 411 7.57 21.72 -9.20
N ILE A 412 8.42 22.16 -10.15
CA ILE A 412 9.86 22.38 -9.88
C ILE A 412 10.03 23.34 -8.70
N ARG A 413 9.26 24.43 -8.65
CA ARG A 413 9.32 25.39 -7.54
C ARG A 413 8.92 24.74 -6.20
N ARG A 414 7.83 23.97 -6.15
CA ARG A 414 7.41 23.23 -4.95
C ARG A 414 8.51 22.26 -4.50
N ASP A 415 9.03 21.45 -5.42
CA ASP A 415 10.08 20.48 -5.14
C ASP A 415 11.37 21.16 -4.63
N ALA A 416 11.76 22.30 -5.21
CA ALA A 416 12.89 23.09 -4.76
C ALA A 416 12.70 23.61 -3.33
N ILE A 417 11.50 24.11 -2.99
CA ILE A 417 11.18 24.54 -1.63
C ILE A 417 11.21 23.33 -0.68
N PHE A 418 10.58 22.20 -1.02
CA PHE A 418 10.56 21.01 -0.16
C PHE A 418 11.94 20.38 0.06
N LYS A 419 12.87 20.49 -0.88
CA LYS A 419 14.27 20.06 -0.68
C LYS A 419 14.95 20.83 0.48
N ARG A 420 14.50 22.05 0.78
CA ARG A 420 15.00 22.86 1.90
C ARG A 420 14.53 22.37 3.28
N VAL A 421 13.69 21.34 3.36
CA VAL A 421 13.35 20.70 4.64
C VAL A 421 14.62 20.18 5.35
N VAL A 422 15.62 19.73 4.60
CA VAL A 422 16.91 19.29 5.18
C VAL A 422 17.66 20.45 5.83
N GLU A 423 17.67 21.63 5.20
CA GLU A 423 18.24 22.86 5.78
C GLU A 423 17.46 23.31 7.02
N PHE A 424 16.13 23.24 6.95
CA PHE A 424 15.25 23.56 8.07
C PHE A 424 15.52 22.67 9.29
N GLU A 425 15.71 21.36 9.09
CA GLU A 425 16.03 20.42 10.18
C GLU A 425 17.39 20.72 10.85
N GLN A 426 18.28 21.43 10.16
CA GLN A 426 19.57 21.89 10.72
C GLN A 426 19.48 23.29 11.34
N SER A 427 18.33 23.98 11.19
CA SER A 427 18.16 25.34 11.69
C SER A 427 18.03 25.39 13.22
N GLU A 428 18.37 26.55 13.79
CA GLU A 428 18.14 26.83 15.20
C GLU A 428 16.65 26.72 15.55
N LYS A 429 15.75 27.13 14.66
CA LYS A 429 14.30 27.06 14.88
C LYS A 429 13.82 25.63 15.13
N TYR A 430 14.25 24.68 14.30
CA TYR A 430 13.90 23.27 14.48
C TYR A 430 14.56 22.68 15.73
N THR A 431 15.84 22.99 15.97
CA THR A 431 16.57 22.51 17.14
C THR A 431 15.93 22.98 18.45
N SER A 432 15.55 24.26 18.51
CA SER A 432 14.83 24.87 19.63
C SER A 432 13.44 24.26 19.83
N ALA A 433 12.68 23.99 18.76
CA ALA A 433 11.41 23.29 18.86
C ALA A 433 11.58 21.84 19.36
N MET A 434 12.61 21.13 18.91
CA MET A 434 12.97 19.79 19.39
C MET A 434 13.33 19.81 20.88
N ALA A 435 14.15 20.77 21.33
CA ALA A 435 14.49 20.95 22.73
C ALA A 435 13.27 21.34 23.58
N ALA A 436 12.32 22.09 23.01
CA ALA A 436 11.07 22.46 23.67
C ALA A 436 10.06 21.30 23.76
N GLY A 437 10.30 20.16 23.10
CA GLY A 437 9.46 18.97 23.21
C GLY A 437 8.68 18.57 21.94
N LEU A 438 9.01 19.13 20.76
CA LEU A 438 8.39 18.72 19.49
C LEU A 438 8.43 17.19 19.30
N GLY A 439 9.54 16.55 19.66
CA GLY A 439 9.73 15.09 19.58
C GLY A 439 8.80 14.26 20.48
N ASN A 440 8.15 14.88 21.47
CA ASN A 440 7.20 14.23 22.36
C ASN A 440 5.79 14.11 21.75
N LEU A 441 5.52 14.75 20.61
CA LEU A 441 4.25 14.62 19.90
C LEU A 441 4.07 13.22 19.31
N CYS A 442 2.82 12.78 19.17
CA CYS A 442 2.51 11.49 18.57
C CYS A 442 3.03 11.42 17.12
N GLN A 443 3.85 10.39 16.85
CA GLN A 443 4.43 10.13 15.52
C GLN A 443 3.62 9.13 14.69
N LYS A 444 2.61 8.49 15.28
CA LYS A 444 1.74 7.54 14.58
C LYS A 444 0.91 8.26 13.52
N LYS A 445 0.82 7.63 12.34
CA LYS A 445 0.11 8.17 11.17
C LYS A 445 -1.38 7.89 11.26
N ARG A 446 -2.19 8.83 10.78
CA ARG A 446 -3.64 8.70 10.58
C ARG A 446 -3.94 8.31 9.13
N TYR A 447 -5.22 8.26 8.79
CA TYR A 447 -5.72 8.00 7.44
C TYR A 447 -5.19 8.95 6.36
N ASP A 448 -4.78 10.17 6.70
CA ASP A 448 -4.22 11.16 5.78
C ASP A 448 -2.67 11.08 5.69
N SER A 449 -2.11 10.00 6.23
CA SER A 449 -0.67 9.73 6.35
C SER A 449 0.10 10.72 7.24
N SER A 450 -0.60 11.63 7.95
CA SER A 450 0.01 12.61 8.86
C SER A 450 -0.07 12.17 10.33
N SER A 451 0.89 12.61 11.12
CA SER A 451 0.96 12.53 12.58
C SER A 451 0.98 13.92 13.22
N GLN A 452 0.76 14.02 14.54
CA GLN A 452 0.89 15.30 15.26
C GLN A 452 2.26 15.93 15.03
N PHE A 453 3.31 15.11 15.17
CA PHE A 453 4.69 15.51 14.90
C PHE A 453 4.85 16.06 13.48
N SER A 454 4.38 15.34 12.45
CA SER A 454 4.60 15.74 11.05
C SER A 454 3.87 17.03 10.67
N ARG A 455 2.66 17.26 11.21
CA ARG A 455 1.91 18.50 10.94
C ARG A 455 2.56 19.69 11.61
N GLU A 456 3.00 19.52 12.86
CA GLU A 456 3.68 20.60 13.56
C GLU A 456 5.04 20.92 12.93
N LYS A 457 5.80 19.90 12.54
CA LYS A 457 7.03 20.08 11.76
C LYS A 457 6.77 20.84 10.45
N HIS A 458 5.70 20.53 9.73
CA HIS A 458 5.30 21.26 8.52
C HIS A 458 4.94 22.72 8.81
N ARG A 459 4.22 23.02 9.90
CA ARG A 459 3.93 24.41 10.32
C ARG A 459 5.20 25.20 10.61
N LEU A 460 6.12 24.61 11.38
CA LEU A 460 7.41 25.25 11.70
C LEU A 460 8.25 25.46 10.44
N PHE A 461 8.22 24.51 9.50
CA PHE A 461 8.87 24.63 8.20
C PHE A 461 8.29 25.81 7.39
N LEU A 462 6.95 25.88 7.26
CA LEU A 462 6.28 27.00 6.59
C LEU A 462 6.63 28.35 7.24
N GLU A 463 6.68 28.42 8.57
CA GLU A 463 7.03 29.62 9.31
C GLU A 463 8.52 30.01 9.19
N TRP A 464 9.40 29.04 8.91
CA TRP A 464 10.82 29.27 8.66
C TRP A 464 11.11 29.79 7.26
N LEU A 465 10.27 29.44 6.28
CA LEU A 465 10.45 29.85 4.89
C LEU A 465 10.34 31.37 4.70
N PRO A 466 10.99 31.93 3.66
CA PRO A 466 10.71 33.27 3.17
C PRO A 466 9.21 33.46 2.89
N ALA A 467 8.69 34.67 3.08
CA ALA A 467 7.26 34.96 2.94
C ALA A 467 6.70 34.52 1.57
N ASP A 468 7.42 34.80 0.47
CA ASP A 468 6.99 34.43 -0.88
C ASP A 468 6.88 32.91 -1.09
N ASP A 469 7.80 32.13 -0.52
CA ASP A 469 7.80 30.66 -0.61
C ASP A 469 6.70 30.05 0.28
N ARG A 470 6.53 30.60 1.48
CA ARG A 470 5.45 30.23 2.39
C ARG A 470 4.08 30.47 1.75
N ASP A 471 3.85 31.65 1.20
CA ASP A 471 2.57 32.02 0.58
C ASP A 471 2.31 31.19 -0.67
N PHE A 472 3.34 30.89 -1.46
CA PHE A 472 3.25 29.99 -2.60
C PHE A 472 2.86 28.55 -2.17
N LEU A 473 3.47 28.00 -1.13
CA LEU A 473 3.12 26.67 -0.62
C LEU A 473 1.71 26.63 -0.05
N LEU A 474 1.31 27.64 0.75
CA LEU A 474 -0.03 27.73 1.33
C LEU A 474 -1.11 27.79 0.24
N LYS A 475 -0.91 28.61 -0.80
CA LYS A 475 -1.83 28.64 -1.97
C LYS A 475 -1.85 27.33 -2.73
N SER A 476 -0.74 26.59 -2.70
CA SER A 476 -0.61 25.28 -3.32
C SER A 476 -1.25 24.14 -2.52
N GLU A 477 -1.71 24.33 -1.28
CA GLU A 477 -2.34 23.26 -0.50
C GLU A 477 -3.76 22.95 -1.01
N GLY A 478 -4.09 21.65 -1.14
CA GLY A 478 -5.44 21.18 -1.49
C GLY A 478 -5.47 20.01 -2.46
N LEU A 479 -4.46 19.93 -3.34
CA LEU A 479 -4.28 18.85 -4.32
C LEU A 479 -2.84 18.32 -4.28
N GLY A 480 -2.68 17.03 -4.58
CA GLY A 480 -1.38 16.42 -4.82
C GLY A 480 -0.69 16.96 -6.09
N ASN A 481 0.62 16.72 -6.22
CA ASN A 481 1.40 17.24 -7.34
C ASN A 481 0.90 16.79 -8.72
N SER A 482 0.57 15.50 -8.90
CA SER A 482 -0.02 15.01 -10.16
C SER A 482 -1.44 15.54 -10.36
N GLN A 483 -2.24 15.54 -9.29
CA GLN A 483 -3.64 16.01 -9.33
C GLN A 483 -3.79 17.45 -9.81
N LYS A 484 -2.85 18.32 -9.43
CA LYS A 484 -2.79 19.70 -9.93
C LYS A 484 -2.77 19.76 -11.45
N ALA A 485 -1.94 18.93 -12.08
CA ALA A 485 -1.86 18.84 -13.53
C ALA A 485 -3.13 18.21 -14.12
N GLU A 486 -3.66 17.15 -13.49
CA GLU A 486 -4.94 16.51 -13.89
C GLU A 486 -6.07 17.53 -13.99
N VAL A 487 -6.27 18.33 -12.92
CA VAL A 487 -7.31 19.35 -12.85
C VAL A 487 -7.08 20.46 -13.89
N ALA A 488 -5.86 20.94 -14.03
CA ALA A 488 -5.54 21.97 -15.02
C ALA A 488 -5.72 21.47 -16.46
N TRP A 489 -5.49 20.18 -16.72
CA TRP A 489 -5.77 19.57 -18.02
C TRP A 489 -7.28 19.46 -18.29
N LEU A 490 -8.09 19.06 -17.29
CA LEU A 490 -9.56 19.06 -17.42
C LEU A 490 -10.09 20.45 -17.75
N GLN A 491 -9.54 21.48 -17.11
CA GLN A 491 -9.85 22.89 -17.40
C GLN A 491 -9.41 23.30 -18.81
N LYS A 492 -8.19 22.95 -19.24
CA LYS A 492 -7.70 23.18 -20.63
C LYS A 492 -8.65 22.57 -21.67
N ARG A 493 -9.20 21.38 -21.38
CA ARG A 493 -10.14 20.67 -22.26
C ARG A 493 -11.58 21.19 -22.19
N GLY A 494 -11.91 22.04 -21.22
CA GLY A 494 -13.27 22.52 -21.00
C GLY A 494 -14.21 21.43 -20.46
N TYR A 495 -13.68 20.40 -19.81
CA TYR A 495 -14.48 19.32 -19.24
C TYR A 495 -15.04 19.73 -17.87
N PRO A 496 -16.37 19.78 -17.70
CA PRO A 496 -16.96 20.11 -16.41
C PRO A 496 -16.68 18.97 -15.42
N TYR A 497 -16.33 19.34 -14.19
CA TYR A 497 -16.15 18.39 -13.10
C TYR A 497 -16.73 18.96 -11.80
N LYS A 498 -17.07 18.06 -10.88
CA LYS A 498 -17.50 18.38 -9.52
C LYS A 498 -16.32 18.26 -8.56
N GLU A 499 -16.10 19.32 -7.79
CA GLU A 499 -15.16 19.30 -6.68
C GLU A 499 -15.79 18.58 -5.49
N VAL A 500 -15.10 17.58 -4.96
CA VAL A 500 -15.59 16.78 -3.84
C VAL A 500 -14.55 16.75 -2.73
N ASP A 501 -14.99 16.95 -1.50
CA ASP A 501 -14.13 16.80 -0.34
C ASP A 501 -13.95 15.31 -0.02
N VAL A 502 -12.70 14.84 0.11
CA VAL A 502 -12.40 13.45 0.48
C VAL A 502 -13.02 13.03 1.81
N LYS A 503 -13.37 13.96 2.69
CA LYS A 503 -14.11 13.69 3.93
C LYS A 503 -15.39 12.90 3.68
N ALA A 504 -16.07 13.13 2.56
CA ALA A 504 -17.28 12.39 2.16
C ALA A 504 -17.01 10.88 2.00
N TRP A 505 -15.78 10.48 1.67
CA TRP A 505 -15.35 9.07 1.61
C TRP A 505 -14.84 8.52 2.93
N LEU A 506 -14.31 9.39 3.79
CA LEU A 506 -13.71 8.99 5.06
C LEU A 506 -14.76 8.76 6.15
N THR A 507 -15.87 9.50 6.09
CA THR A 507 -17.03 9.20 6.91
C THR A 507 -17.63 7.89 6.40
N LYS A 508 -17.39 6.77 7.10
CA LYS A 508 -18.19 5.57 6.90
C LYS A 508 -19.65 6.04 6.98
N PRO A 509 -20.49 5.75 5.97
CA PRO A 509 -21.92 5.94 6.17
C PRO A 509 -22.23 5.19 7.46
N GLU A 510 -22.80 5.88 8.46
CA GLU A 510 -23.31 5.17 9.62
C GLU A 510 -24.11 4.01 9.03
N PRO A 511 -23.77 2.74 9.38
CA PRO A 511 -24.48 1.60 8.82
C PRO A 511 -25.93 1.95 9.00
N GLU A 512 -26.68 2.00 7.90
CA GLU A 512 -28.07 2.43 7.92
C GLU A 512 -28.76 1.47 8.89
N VAL A 513 -28.83 1.86 10.17
CA VAL A 513 -29.33 1.02 11.25
C VAL A 513 -30.81 1.04 11.01
N SER A 514 -31.23 0.16 10.10
CA SER A 514 -32.57 -0.32 9.89
C SER A 514 -33.62 0.71 10.34
N ARG A 515 -33.75 1.82 9.60
CA ARG A 515 -35.00 2.60 9.60
C ARG A 515 -36.20 1.73 9.16
N LEU A 516 -35.95 0.54 8.64
CA LEU A 516 -36.92 -0.55 8.48
C LEU A 516 -37.43 -1.17 9.80
N GLY A 517 -36.94 -0.75 10.96
CA GLY A 517 -37.38 -1.23 12.29
C GLY A 517 -38.43 -0.37 13.00
N SER A 518 -38.71 0.86 12.54
CA SER A 518 -39.67 1.75 13.23
C SER A 518 -41.02 1.92 12.55
N GLU A 519 -41.24 1.40 11.33
CA GLU A 519 -42.55 1.49 10.64
C GLU A 519 -43.45 0.24 10.81
N ARG A 520 -43.08 -0.72 11.69
CA ARG A 520 -43.86 -1.95 11.92
C ARG A 520 -44.53 -2.07 13.30
N ARG A 521 -44.69 -0.95 14.00
CA ARG A 521 -45.56 -0.85 15.19
C ARG A 521 -46.45 0.36 14.98
N ASP A 522 -47.62 0.15 14.35
CA ASP A 522 -48.85 0.96 14.48
C ASP A 522 -50.00 0.44 13.56
N VAL A 523 -50.02 -0.85 13.18
CA VAL A 523 -51.17 -1.45 12.44
C VAL A 523 -51.89 -2.52 13.28
N GLU A 524 -51.72 -2.49 14.61
CA GLU A 524 -52.37 -3.46 15.49
C GLU A 524 -53.12 -2.78 16.64
N THR A 525 -53.92 -1.75 16.34
CA THR A 525 -54.97 -1.25 17.25
C THR A 525 -56.10 -0.51 16.51
N GLU A 526 -56.79 -1.17 15.57
CA GLU A 526 -58.13 -0.73 15.17
C GLU A 526 -59.00 -1.93 14.72
N LEU A 527 -59.25 -2.83 15.66
CA LEU A 527 -60.22 -3.90 15.53
C LEU A 527 -61.12 -3.87 16.76
N THR A 528 -62.01 -2.88 16.82
CA THR A 528 -63.21 -2.94 17.67
C THR A 528 -64.29 -1.96 17.19
N LEU A 529 -65.45 -2.54 16.87
CA LEU A 529 -66.80 -1.96 16.91
C LEU A 529 -67.25 -1.04 15.77
N LEU A 530 -67.87 -1.65 14.74
CA LEU A 530 -69.08 -1.08 14.14
C LEU A 530 -70.24 -2.10 14.23
N PRO A 531 -71.43 -1.69 14.69
CA PRO A 531 -72.57 -2.56 14.83
C PRO A 531 -73.36 -2.69 13.53
N TYR A 532 -74.02 -3.83 13.42
CA TYR A 532 -75.13 -4.13 12.52
C TYR A 532 -76.07 -2.93 12.28
N ARG A 533 -76.23 -2.54 11.01
CA ARG A 533 -77.51 -2.20 10.37
C ARG A 533 -77.41 -2.28 8.86
#